data_AF-A0A453GYM7-F1
#
_entry.id   AF-A0A453GYM7-F1
#
_cell.length_a   1.000
_cell.length_b   1.000
_cell.length_c   1.000
_cell.angle_alpha   90.00
_cell.angle_beta   90.00
_cell.angle_gamma   90.00
#
_symmetry.space_group_name_H-M   'P 1'
#
loop_
_entity.id
_entity.type
_entity.pdbx_description
1 polymer ?
#
loop_
_entity_poly.entity_id
_entity_poly.type
_entity_poly.pdbx_seq_one_letter_code
_entity_poly.pdbx_strand_id
1 'polypeptide(L)'
;IVDPYMASYGVENPIYAVIQLAQTTMRSELGKITLDKTFEERDTLNTNIVKSINEAAETWGLKCLRYEIRDITPPDGVKKAMEMQAAAERKKRAQILESEGAMMENANKAKGEAEAILARSQATAEGIRMVSESFKTEGSTEAASLRIAEQYIRAFSELARSTNTMLLPSDAGNPGTMIAQALQIYNHTYKQKLTLGSPGPSKRAEEADLSLGMPSVSDLGTFEHHK
;
A
#
# COMPACT_ATOMS: atom_id res chain seq x y z
N ILE A 1 22.00 38.10 -43.49
CA ILE A 1 21.32 39.30 -44.03
C ILE A 1 20.56 38.84 -45.25
N VAL A 2 19.24 39.05 -45.28
CA VAL A 2 18.37 38.64 -46.41
C VAL A 2 18.11 39.84 -47.30
N ASP A 3 17.84 41.01 -46.71
CA ASP A 3 17.67 42.27 -47.42
C ASP A 3 18.73 43.30 -46.96
N PRO A 4 19.78 43.57 -47.76
CA PRO A 4 20.82 44.55 -47.42
C PRO A 4 20.31 46.00 -47.35
N TYR A 5 19.24 46.34 -48.07
CA TYR A 5 18.68 47.69 -48.09
C TYR A 5 17.97 47.98 -46.77
N MET A 6 17.08 47.07 -46.34
CA MET A 6 16.43 47.17 -45.03
C MET A 6 17.42 47.10 -43.87
N ALA A 7 18.48 46.28 -43.99
CA ALA A 7 19.50 46.19 -42.96
C ALA A 7 20.34 47.49 -42.81
N SER A 8 20.53 48.25 -43.89
CA SER A 8 21.34 49.47 -43.87
C SER A 8 20.57 50.72 -43.43
N TYR A 9 19.26 50.77 -43.71
CA TYR A 9 18.42 51.94 -43.42
C TYR A 9 17.41 51.72 -42.28
N GLY A 10 17.12 50.47 -41.92
CA GLY A 10 16.12 50.15 -40.90
C GLY A 10 16.59 50.35 -39.46
N VAL A 11 17.90 50.30 -39.20
CA VAL A 11 18.49 50.51 -37.87
C VAL A 11 19.98 50.86 -37.97
N GLU A 12 20.49 51.66 -37.03
CA GLU A 12 21.89 52.13 -37.02
C GLU A 12 22.91 50.98 -37.02
N ASN A 13 22.65 49.92 -36.24
CA ASN A 13 23.45 48.69 -36.26
C ASN A 13 22.55 47.44 -36.17
N PRO A 14 22.28 46.76 -37.30
CA PRO A 14 21.37 45.59 -37.36
C PRO A 14 21.84 44.42 -36.50
N ILE A 15 23.16 44.21 -36.41
CA ILE A 15 23.73 43.11 -35.64
C ILE A 15 23.55 43.37 -34.15
N TYR A 16 23.84 44.59 -33.69
CA TYR A 16 23.67 44.96 -32.30
C TYR A 16 22.20 44.91 -31.86
N ALA A 17 21.29 45.41 -32.70
CA ALA A 17 19.85 45.37 -32.43
C ALA A 17 19.32 43.93 -32.25
N VAL A 18 19.74 42.99 -33.11
CA VAL A 18 19.38 41.58 -32.98
C VAL A 18 19.95 40.94 -31.72
N ILE A 19 21.18 41.27 -31.32
CA ILE A 19 21.77 40.75 -30.08
C ILE A 19 20.96 41.21 -28.86
N GLN A 20 20.57 42.48 -28.81
CA GLN A 20 19.78 43.03 -27.70
C GLN A 20 18.37 42.44 -27.65
N LEU A 21 17.75 42.28 -28.82
CA LEU A 21 16.48 41.59 -28.95
C LEU A 21 16.59 40.14 -28.46
N ALA A 22 17.61 39.41 -28.92
CA ALA A 22 17.85 38.02 -28.53
C ALA A 22 18.06 37.89 -27.01
N GLN A 23 18.81 38.80 -26.37
CA GLN A 23 18.98 38.81 -24.92
C GLN A 23 17.67 39.06 -24.17
N THR A 24 16.85 39.99 -24.66
CA THR A 24 15.56 40.33 -24.04
C THR A 24 14.55 39.19 -24.20
N THR A 25 14.45 38.61 -25.39
CA THR A 25 13.62 37.44 -25.68
C THR A 25 14.07 36.24 -24.85
N MET A 26 15.37 35.96 -24.76
CA MET A 26 15.90 34.88 -23.93
C MET A 26 15.50 35.05 -22.46
N ARG A 27 15.66 36.25 -21.89
CA ARG A 27 15.27 36.53 -20.50
C ARG A 27 13.76 36.32 -20.28
N SER A 28 12.93 36.78 -21.22
CA SER A 28 11.48 36.65 -21.13
C SER A 28 11.03 35.19 -21.23
N GLU A 29 11.54 34.44 -22.22
CA GLU A 29 11.18 33.03 -22.43
C GLU A 29 11.67 32.15 -21.27
N LEU A 30 12.89 32.37 -20.77
CA LEU A 30 13.40 31.66 -19.59
C LEU A 30 12.58 31.94 -18.31
N GLY A 31 11.97 33.12 -18.20
CA GLY A 31 11.13 33.47 -17.05
C GLY A 31 9.75 32.82 -17.05
N LYS A 32 9.25 32.36 -18.21
CA LYS A 32 7.93 31.73 -18.35
C LYS A 32 7.92 30.25 -17.98
N ILE A 33 9.07 29.60 -18.09
CA ILE A 33 9.24 28.15 -17.87
C ILE A 33 9.92 27.89 -16.53
N THR A 34 9.60 26.76 -15.91
CA THR A 34 10.31 26.32 -14.72
C THR A 34 11.73 25.88 -15.10
N LEU A 35 12.69 26.10 -14.20
CA LEU A 35 14.10 25.83 -14.46
C LEU A 35 14.37 24.36 -14.85
N ASP A 36 13.62 23.40 -14.29
CA ASP A 36 13.68 21.99 -14.69
C ASP A 36 13.27 21.79 -16.16
N LYS A 37 12.16 22.41 -16.59
CA LYS A 37 11.67 22.32 -17.97
C LYS A 37 12.60 23.00 -18.96
N THR A 38 13.30 24.06 -18.54
CA THR A 38 14.35 24.70 -19.35
C THR A 38 15.46 23.71 -19.72
N PHE A 39 15.79 22.79 -18.82
CA PHE A 39 16.83 21.78 -19.08
C PHE A 39 16.30 20.61 -19.91
N GLU A 40 15.07 20.18 -19.69
CA GLU A 40 14.44 19.05 -20.42
C GLU A 40 14.02 19.42 -21.85
N GLU A 41 13.54 20.65 -22.08
CA GLU A 41 12.88 21.06 -23.33
C GLU A 41 13.67 22.13 -24.10
N ARG A 42 15.01 22.02 -24.15
CA ARG A 42 15.87 23.02 -24.82
C ARG A 42 15.51 23.26 -26.28
N ASP A 43 15.08 22.23 -27.01
CA ASP A 43 14.70 22.35 -28.44
C ASP A 43 13.44 23.19 -28.64
N THR A 44 12.46 23.03 -27.74
CA THR A 44 11.23 23.83 -27.73
C THR A 44 11.56 25.29 -27.46
N LEU A 45 12.43 25.55 -26.49
CA LEU A 45 12.88 26.90 -26.15
C LEU A 45 13.62 27.56 -27.31
N ASN A 46 14.55 26.85 -27.95
CA ASN A 46 15.27 27.34 -29.13
C ASN A 46 14.30 27.71 -30.27
N THR A 47 13.29 26.88 -30.51
CA THR A 47 12.26 27.13 -31.54
C THR A 47 11.46 28.39 -31.23
N ASN A 48 11.01 28.57 -29.99
CA ASN A 48 10.25 29.73 -29.55
C ASN A 48 11.08 31.02 -29.62
N ILE A 49 12.35 30.97 -29.21
CA ILE A 49 13.26 32.11 -29.30
C ILE A 49 13.51 32.49 -30.77
N VAL A 50 13.80 31.54 -31.66
CA VAL A 50 13.99 31.80 -33.09
C VAL A 50 12.74 32.41 -33.71
N LYS A 51 11.56 31.92 -33.33
CA LYS A 51 10.28 32.48 -33.81
C LYS A 51 10.13 33.95 -33.39
N SER A 52 10.25 34.24 -32.10
CA SER A 52 10.09 35.61 -31.56
C SER A 52 11.14 36.58 -32.09
N ILE A 53 12.39 36.13 -32.29
CA ILE A 53 13.44 36.97 -32.90
C ILE A 53 13.11 37.27 -34.36
N ASN A 54 12.67 36.27 -35.13
CA ASN A 54 12.38 36.45 -36.56
C ASN A 54 11.19 37.39 -36.81
N GLU A 55 10.17 37.40 -35.93
CA GLU A 55 9.04 38.33 -36.02
C GLU A 55 9.49 39.81 -35.99
N ALA A 56 10.49 40.16 -35.18
CA ALA A 56 11.01 41.53 -35.14
C ALA A 56 12.16 41.76 -36.14
N ALA A 57 12.99 40.74 -36.41
CA ALA A 57 14.15 40.84 -37.30
C ALA A 57 13.78 41.05 -38.77
N GLU A 58 12.54 40.74 -39.17
CA GLU A 58 12.02 41.01 -40.52
C GLU A 58 12.09 42.50 -40.88
N THR A 59 11.78 43.38 -39.92
CA THR A 59 11.84 44.84 -40.11
C THR A 59 13.26 45.36 -40.36
N TRP A 60 14.28 44.56 -40.03
CA TRP A 60 15.70 44.89 -40.22
C TRP A 60 16.33 44.14 -41.40
N GLY A 61 15.55 43.41 -42.22
CA GLY A 61 16.09 42.61 -43.33
C GLY A 61 16.97 41.43 -42.89
N LEU A 62 16.77 40.94 -41.66
CA LEU A 62 17.56 39.88 -41.05
C LEU A 62 16.70 38.64 -40.82
N LYS A 63 17.34 37.47 -40.90
CA LYS A 63 16.72 36.18 -40.59
C LYS A 63 17.65 35.39 -39.69
N CYS A 64 17.16 35.03 -38.51
CA CYS A 64 17.82 34.10 -37.61
C CYS A 64 17.58 32.68 -38.15
N LEU A 65 18.68 32.02 -38.54
CA LEU A 65 18.63 30.64 -39.05
C LEU A 65 18.53 29.63 -37.92
N ARG A 66 19.25 29.87 -36.82
CA ARG A 66 19.31 28.97 -35.68
C ARG A 66 19.76 29.72 -34.43
N TYR A 67 19.19 29.34 -33.30
CA TYR A 67 19.61 29.75 -31.97
C TYR A 67 20.00 28.52 -31.16
N GLU A 68 21.09 28.60 -30.41
CA GLU A 68 21.56 27.53 -29.54
C GLU A 68 21.88 28.08 -28.16
N ILE A 69 21.20 27.56 -27.15
CA ILE A 69 21.56 27.79 -25.76
C ILE A 69 22.70 26.84 -25.39
N ARG A 70 23.80 27.41 -24.88
CA ARG A 70 24.94 26.65 -24.38
C ARG A 70 24.68 26.15 -22.96
N ASP A 71 25.24 26.82 -21.96
CA ASP A 71 25.12 26.45 -20.57
C ASP A 71 24.41 27.54 -19.79
N ILE A 72 23.40 27.15 -19.02
CA ILE A 72 22.75 28.00 -18.03
C ILE A 72 23.24 27.50 -16.68
N THR A 73 24.05 28.31 -16.01
CA THR A 73 24.53 28.00 -14.66
C THR A 73 23.67 28.76 -13.65
N PRO A 74 22.75 28.07 -12.95
CA PRO A 74 22.02 28.70 -11.86
C PRO A 74 22.98 28.98 -10.67
N PRO A 75 22.71 30.01 -9.86
CA PRO A 75 23.48 30.26 -8.65
C PRO A 75 23.31 29.13 -7.63
N ASP A 76 24.32 28.89 -6.79
CA ASP A 76 24.39 27.72 -5.88
C ASP A 76 23.19 27.57 -4.95
N GLY A 77 22.59 28.68 -4.51
CA GLY A 77 21.39 28.65 -3.67
C GLY A 77 20.20 28.01 -4.37
N VAL A 78 20.00 28.31 -5.65
CA VAL A 78 18.91 27.73 -6.46
C VAL A 78 19.18 26.26 -6.74
N LYS A 79 20.43 25.90 -7.06
CA LYS A 79 20.82 24.50 -7.29
C LYS A 79 20.53 23.61 -6.07
N LYS A 80 20.91 24.06 -4.87
CA LYS A 80 20.62 23.33 -3.62
C LYS A 80 19.13 23.21 -3.34
N ALA A 81 18.37 24.28 -3.59
CA ALA A 81 16.91 24.25 -3.42
C ALA A 81 16.25 23.26 -4.39
N MET A 82 16.68 23.23 -5.66
CA MET A 82 16.21 22.27 -6.65
C MET A 82 16.56 20.83 -6.26
N GLU A 83 17.80 20.58 -5.82
CA GLU A 83 18.22 19.25 -5.37
C GLU A 83 17.38 18.78 -4.17
N MET A 84 17.10 19.66 -3.21
CA MET A 84 16.25 19.36 -2.06
C MET A 84 14.80 19.08 -2.48
N GLN A 85 14.25 19.88 -3.40
CA GLN A 85 12.90 19.69 -3.93
C GLN A 85 12.80 18.36 -4.71
N ALA A 86 13.75 18.08 -5.59
CA ALA A 86 13.79 16.84 -6.36
C ALA A 86 13.96 15.61 -5.45
N ALA A 87 14.78 15.71 -4.40
CA ALA A 87 14.92 14.64 -3.42
C ALA A 87 13.61 14.40 -2.64
N ALA A 88 12.92 15.47 -2.24
CA ALA A 88 11.64 15.37 -1.55
C ALA A 88 10.54 14.75 -2.44
N GLU A 89 10.43 15.20 -3.69
CA GLU A 89 9.52 14.66 -4.70
C GLU A 89 9.79 13.17 -4.93
N ARG A 90 11.06 12.78 -5.12
CA ARG A 90 11.46 11.37 -5.28
C ARG A 90 11.12 10.54 -4.06
N LYS A 91 11.39 11.04 -2.84
CA LYS A 91 11.07 10.35 -1.60
C LYS A 91 9.56 10.15 -1.44
N LYS A 92 8.76 11.18 -1.74
CA LYS A 92 7.30 11.10 -1.72
C LYS A 92 6.79 10.06 -2.73
N ARG A 93 7.29 10.09 -3.96
CA ARG A 93 6.92 9.10 -4.99
C ARG A 93 7.30 7.68 -4.59
N ALA A 94 8.50 7.49 -4.04
CA ALA A 94 8.94 6.19 -3.53
C ALA A 94 8.02 5.68 -2.41
N GLN A 95 7.66 6.54 -1.45
CA GLN A 95 6.77 6.18 -0.35
C GLN A 95 5.34 5.82 -0.83
N ILE A 96 4.81 6.56 -1.81
CA ILE A 96 3.52 6.24 -2.41
C ILE A 96 3.58 4.87 -3.10
N LEU A 97 4.61 4.64 -3.92
CA LEU A 97 4.79 3.39 -4.64
C LEU A 97 4.97 2.19 -3.68
N GLU A 98 5.71 2.38 -2.60
CA GLU A 98 5.88 1.36 -1.55
C GLU A 98 4.56 1.06 -0.85
N SER A 99 3.80 2.10 -0.48
CA SER A 99 2.48 1.93 0.14
C SER A 99 1.49 1.23 -0.80
N GLU A 100 1.48 1.61 -2.08
CA GLU A 100 0.64 0.97 -3.10
C GLU A 100 1.05 -0.48 -3.33
N GLY A 101 2.35 -0.75 -3.40
CA GLY A 101 2.90 -2.10 -3.50
C GLY A 101 2.50 -2.98 -2.33
N ALA A 102 2.60 -2.47 -1.10
CA ALA A 102 2.20 -3.18 0.11
C ALA A 102 0.69 -3.47 0.15
N MET A 103 -0.14 -2.52 -0.29
CA MET A 103 -1.59 -2.74 -0.40
C MET A 103 -1.92 -3.82 -1.44
N MET A 104 -1.29 -3.77 -2.62
CA MET A 104 -1.48 -4.77 -3.67
C MET A 104 -0.99 -6.15 -3.23
N GLU A 105 0.15 -6.24 -2.56
CA GLU A 105 0.68 -7.49 -2.00
C GLU A 105 -0.30 -8.11 -1.01
N ASN A 106 -0.79 -7.32 -0.04
CA ASN A 106 -1.73 -7.80 0.97
C ASN A 106 -3.06 -8.24 0.35
N ALA A 107 -3.58 -7.50 -0.63
CA ALA A 107 -4.79 -7.87 -1.35
C ALA A 107 -4.61 -9.19 -2.12
N ASN A 108 -3.48 -9.35 -2.80
CA ASN A 108 -3.16 -10.57 -3.55
C ASN A 108 -3.00 -11.78 -2.62
N LYS A 109 -2.35 -11.62 -1.46
CA LYS A 109 -2.24 -12.68 -0.45
C LYS A 109 -3.60 -13.08 0.08
N ALA A 110 -4.41 -12.12 0.53
CA ALA A 110 -5.75 -12.40 1.05
C ALA A 110 -6.65 -13.07 0.02
N LYS A 111 -6.58 -12.64 -1.25
CA LYS A 111 -7.31 -13.27 -2.35
C LYS A 111 -6.83 -14.70 -2.61
N GLY A 112 -5.51 -14.91 -2.66
CA GLY A 112 -4.93 -16.23 -2.84
C GLY A 112 -5.29 -17.21 -1.70
N GLU A 113 -5.31 -16.73 -0.46
CA GLU A 113 -5.74 -17.51 0.70
C GLU A 113 -7.22 -17.89 0.61
N ALA A 114 -8.09 -16.93 0.27
CA ALA A 114 -9.52 -17.18 0.10
C ALA A 114 -9.79 -18.20 -1.02
N GLU A 115 -9.14 -18.04 -2.18
CA GLU A 115 -9.23 -18.99 -3.29
C GLU A 115 -8.71 -20.38 -2.89
N ALA A 116 -7.60 -20.46 -2.16
CA ALA A 116 -7.06 -21.72 -1.66
C ALA A 116 -8.02 -22.41 -0.67
N ILE A 117 -8.66 -21.66 0.23
CA ILE A 117 -9.65 -22.20 1.18
C ILE A 117 -10.86 -22.75 0.42
N LEU A 118 -11.38 -22.01 -0.56
CA LEU A 118 -12.51 -22.44 -1.39
C LEU A 118 -12.16 -23.71 -2.17
N ALA A 119 -11.00 -23.73 -2.84
CA ALA A 119 -10.54 -24.89 -3.59
C ALA A 119 -10.38 -26.13 -2.70
N ARG A 120 -9.78 -26.00 -1.50
CA ARG A 120 -9.67 -27.11 -0.54
C ARG A 120 -11.04 -27.59 -0.05
N SER A 121 -11.95 -26.67 0.24
CA SER A 121 -13.30 -27.00 0.72
C SER A 121 -14.10 -27.74 -0.35
N GLN A 122 -14.02 -27.29 -1.60
CA GLN A 122 -14.63 -27.96 -2.75
C GLN A 122 -14.02 -29.34 -3.00
N ALA A 123 -12.69 -29.47 -2.98
CA ALA A 123 -12.01 -30.75 -3.15
C ALA A 123 -12.38 -31.74 -2.02
N THR A 124 -12.51 -31.25 -0.78
CA THR A 124 -12.93 -32.07 0.36
C THR A 124 -14.37 -32.53 0.21
N ALA A 125 -15.28 -31.63 -0.14
CA ALA A 125 -16.69 -31.96 -0.37
C ALA A 125 -16.87 -32.97 -1.50
N GLU A 126 -16.15 -32.78 -2.61
CA GLU A 126 -16.15 -33.68 -3.75
C GLU A 126 -15.55 -35.05 -3.40
N GLY A 127 -14.46 -35.07 -2.63
CA GLY A 127 -13.87 -36.30 -2.13
C GLY A 127 -14.83 -37.08 -1.23
N ILE A 128 -15.51 -36.41 -0.30
CA ILE A 128 -16.54 -37.02 0.55
C ILE A 128 -17.69 -37.55 -0.30
N ARG A 129 -18.14 -36.80 -1.32
CA ARG A 129 -19.20 -37.21 -2.23
C ARG A 129 -18.82 -38.49 -2.99
N MET A 130 -17.63 -38.51 -3.59
CA MET A 130 -17.12 -39.67 -4.34
C MET A 130 -16.99 -40.91 -3.45
N VAL A 131 -16.46 -40.74 -2.24
CA VAL A 131 -16.39 -41.79 -1.24
C VAL A 131 -17.79 -42.28 -0.85
N SER A 132 -18.73 -41.37 -0.59
CA SER A 132 -20.13 -41.73 -0.29
C SER A 132 -20.84 -42.46 -1.43
N GLU A 133 -20.51 -42.17 -2.69
CA GLU A 133 -21.06 -42.89 -3.84
C GLU A 133 -20.50 -44.31 -3.94
N SER A 134 -19.20 -44.48 -3.69
CA SER A 134 -18.57 -45.82 -3.62
C SER A 134 -19.12 -46.69 -2.47
N PHE A 135 -19.74 -46.08 -1.46
CA PHE A 135 -20.39 -46.79 -0.35
C PHE A 135 -21.79 -47.33 -0.65
N LYS A 136 -22.40 -47.01 -1.80
CA LYS A 136 -23.77 -47.47 -2.14
C LYS A 136 -23.84 -48.90 -2.69
N THR A 137 -22.72 -49.55 -2.99
CA THR A 137 -22.68 -50.92 -3.52
C THR A 137 -22.64 -51.96 -2.38
N GLU A 138 -23.34 -53.09 -2.50
CA GLU A 138 -23.43 -54.12 -1.45
C GLU A 138 -22.03 -54.69 -1.10
N GLY A 139 -21.67 -54.69 0.20
CA GLY A 139 -20.37 -55.10 0.73
C GLY A 139 -19.40 -53.95 1.09
N SER A 140 -19.79 -52.69 0.85
CA SER A 140 -18.94 -51.53 1.07
C SER A 140 -18.81 -51.11 2.55
N THR A 141 -19.74 -51.52 3.40
CA THR A 141 -19.75 -51.22 4.85
C THR A 141 -18.62 -51.91 5.62
N GLU A 142 -18.34 -53.17 5.32
CA GLU A 142 -17.24 -53.94 5.90
C GLU A 142 -15.86 -53.43 5.42
N ALA A 143 -15.75 -53.00 4.15
CA ALA A 143 -14.54 -52.38 3.64
C ALA A 143 -14.29 -50.99 4.27
N ALA A 144 -15.36 -50.24 4.57
CA ALA A 144 -15.29 -48.94 5.25
C ALA A 144 -14.71 -49.08 6.66
N SER A 145 -15.24 -50.03 7.45
CA SER A 145 -14.82 -50.23 8.83
C SER A 145 -13.37 -50.69 8.93
N LEU A 146 -12.92 -51.55 8.00
CA LEU A 146 -11.52 -51.95 7.90
C LEU A 146 -10.60 -50.75 7.56
N ARG A 147 -11.00 -49.90 6.61
CA ARG A 147 -10.25 -48.70 6.20
C ARG A 147 -10.15 -47.67 7.33
N ILE A 148 -11.22 -47.48 8.10
CA ILE A 148 -11.22 -46.60 9.28
C ILE A 148 -10.30 -47.16 10.36
N ALA A 149 -10.32 -48.47 10.60
CA ALA A 149 -9.42 -49.13 11.54
C ALA A 149 -7.94 -48.99 11.13
N GLU A 150 -7.62 -49.13 9.83
CA GLU A 150 -6.27 -48.89 9.31
C GLU A 150 -5.81 -47.44 9.47
N GLN A 151 -6.67 -46.46 9.16
CA GLN A 151 -6.35 -45.04 9.37
C GLN A 151 -6.16 -44.70 10.84
N TYR A 152 -6.99 -45.29 11.72
CA TYR A 152 -6.84 -45.15 13.16
C TYR A 152 -5.48 -45.68 13.63
N ILE A 153 -5.11 -46.91 13.23
CA ILE A 153 -3.81 -47.50 13.60
C ILE A 153 -2.65 -46.67 13.04
N ARG A 154 -2.73 -46.13 11.82
CA ARG A 154 -1.69 -45.26 11.25
C ARG A 154 -1.56 -43.93 12.00
N ALA A 155 -2.67 -43.22 12.23
CA ALA A 155 -2.67 -41.97 12.97
C ALA A 155 -2.16 -42.18 14.41
N PHE A 156 -2.58 -43.28 15.03
CA PHE A 156 -2.09 -43.69 16.34
C PHE A 156 -0.61 -44.05 16.32
N SER A 157 -0.11 -44.70 15.27
CA SER A 157 1.32 -45.02 15.09
C SER A 157 2.17 -43.77 14.90
N GLU A 158 1.70 -42.75 14.19
CA GLU A 158 2.42 -41.48 14.03
C GLU A 158 2.44 -40.66 15.32
N LEU A 159 1.32 -40.64 16.07
CA LEU A 159 1.25 -40.03 17.41
C LEU A 159 2.15 -40.75 18.43
N ALA A 160 2.16 -42.09 18.42
CA ALA A 160 3.04 -42.90 19.25
C ALA A 160 4.53 -42.71 18.93
N ARG A 161 4.86 -42.34 17.68
CA ARG A 161 6.23 -42.03 17.25
C ARG A 161 6.67 -40.61 17.63
N SER A 162 5.72 -39.68 17.79
CA SER A 162 5.98 -38.26 18.06
C SER A 162 5.78 -37.83 19.51
N THR A 163 5.09 -38.64 20.34
CA THR A 163 4.75 -38.29 21.73
C THR A 163 5.24 -39.35 22.72
N ASN A 164 6.13 -38.97 23.65
CA ASN A 164 6.86 -39.87 24.57
C ASN A 164 6.11 -40.23 25.88
N THR A 165 4.86 -39.79 26.06
CA THR A 165 4.09 -40.10 27.28
C THR A 165 2.83 -40.89 26.91
N MET A 166 2.90 -42.19 27.15
CA MET A 166 1.84 -43.16 26.86
C MET A 166 0.96 -43.36 28.10
N LEU A 167 -0.27 -42.86 28.06
CA LEU A 167 -1.30 -43.20 29.04
C LEU A 167 -2.24 -44.23 28.42
N LEU A 168 -1.98 -45.50 28.72
CA LEU A 168 -2.89 -46.59 28.42
C LEU A 168 -4.04 -46.56 29.43
N PRO A 169 -5.31 -46.49 28.99
CA PRO A 169 -6.43 -46.77 29.87
C PRO A 169 -6.31 -48.20 30.37
N SER A 170 -6.59 -48.41 31.65
CA SER A 170 -6.52 -49.72 32.32
C SER A 170 -7.53 -50.75 31.81
N ASP A 171 -8.39 -50.39 30.86
CA ASP A 171 -9.37 -51.28 30.25
C ASP A 171 -9.56 -50.93 28.76
N ALA A 172 -8.70 -51.50 27.90
CA ALA A 172 -8.69 -51.29 26.45
C ALA A 172 -9.78 -52.09 25.70
N GLY A 173 -10.62 -52.84 26.43
CA GLY A 173 -11.64 -53.71 25.84
C GLY A 173 -12.93 -53.00 25.43
N ASN A 174 -13.14 -51.74 25.84
CA ASN A 174 -14.39 -51.02 25.55
C ASN A 174 -14.14 -49.58 25.05
N PRO A 175 -14.43 -49.28 23.77
CA PRO A 175 -14.22 -47.94 23.21
C PRO A 175 -15.10 -46.85 23.89
N GLY A 176 -16.23 -47.22 24.50
CA GLY A 176 -17.13 -46.28 25.17
C GLY A 176 -16.54 -45.68 26.45
N THR A 177 -15.87 -46.48 27.27
CA THR A 177 -15.22 -46.02 28.51
C THR A 177 -13.99 -45.17 28.21
N MET A 178 -13.25 -45.48 27.15
CA MET A 178 -12.11 -44.68 26.70
C MET A 178 -12.51 -43.27 26.26
N ILE A 179 -13.60 -43.14 25.50
CA ILE A 179 -14.10 -41.82 25.06
C ILE A 179 -14.59 -41.01 26.26
N ALA A 180 -15.28 -41.64 27.22
CA ALA A 180 -15.73 -40.97 28.44
C ALA A 180 -14.55 -40.48 29.31
N GLN A 181 -13.51 -41.31 29.48
CA GLN A 181 -12.31 -40.94 30.22
C GLN A 181 -11.54 -39.80 29.52
N ALA A 182 -11.40 -39.88 28.19
CA ALA A 182 -10.74 -38.86 27.39
C ALA A 182 -11.49 -37.52 27.44
N LEU A 183 -12.82 -37.54 27.36
CA LEU A 183 -13.67 -36.35 27.51
C LEU A 183 -13.58 -35.76 28.92
N GLN A 184 -13.47 -36.60 29.97
CA GLN A 184 -13.27 -36.11 31.33
C GLN A 184 -11.91 -35.41 31.50
N ILE A 185 -10.83 -35.99 30.96
CA ILE A 185 -9.51 -35.37 30.97
C ILE A 185 -9.55 -34.05 30.20
N TYR A 186 -10.15 -34.05 29.00
CA TYR A 186 -10.32 -32.85 28.18
C TYR A 186 -11.08 -31.76 28.94
N ASN A 187 -12.21 -32.08 29.57
CA ASN A 187 -12.98 -31.11 30.36
C ASN A 187 -12.22 -30.63 31.60
N HIS A 188 -11.42 -31.48 32.24
CA HIS A 188 -10.61 -31.09 33.40
C HIS A 188 -9.44 -30.18 32.99
N THR A 189 -8.71 -30.52 31.92
CA THR A 189 -7.64 -29.68 31.37
C THR A 189 -8.18 -28.37 30.80
N TYR A 190 -9.39 -28.38 30.21
CA TYR A 190 -10.08 -27.18 29.74
C TYR A 190 -10.55 -26.29 30.90
N LYS A 191 -11.17 -26.85 31.95
CA LYS A 191 -11.53 -26.11 33.18
C LYS A 191 -10.32 -25.49 33.86
N GLN A 192 -9.19 -26.19 33.87
CA GLN A 192 -7.94 -25.73 34.48
C GLN A 192 -7.24 -24.65 33.63
N LYS A 193 -7.44 -24.66 32.30
CA LYS A 193 -7.04 -23.54 31.43
C LYS A 193 -7.95 -22.31 31.55
N LEU A 194 -9.23 -22.46 31.92
CA LEU A 194 -10.10 -21.30 32.23
C LEU A 194 -9.69 -20.58 33.53
N THR A 195 -9.04 -21.26 34.48
CA THR A 195 -8.61 -20.66 35.76
C THR A 195 -7.22 -20.02 35.72
N LEU A 196 -6.43 -20.22 34.65
CA LEU A 196 -5.13 -19.57 34.46
C LEU A 196 -5.13 -18.46 33.38
N GLY A 197 -6.30 -18.08 32.86
CA GLY A 197 -6.43 -17.23 31.67
C GLY A 197 -7.42 -16.07 31.76
N SER A 198 -7.75 -15.53 32.94
CA SER A 198 -8.46 -14.26 33.02
C SER A 198 -8.10 -13.46 34.28
N PRO A 199 -7.81 -12.15 34.18
CA PRO A 199 -7.71 -11.28 35.35
C PRO A 199 -9.09 -11.23 36.04
N GLY A 200 -9.10 -11.48 37.35
CA GLY A 200 -10.33 -11.46 38.14
C GLY A 200 -11.05 -10.09 38.10
N PRO A 201 -12.38 -10.07 38.28
CA PRO A 201 -13.16 -8.84 38.29
C PRO A 201 -12.87 -8.04 39.56
N SER A 202 -12.56 -6.76 39.40
CA SER A 202 -12.55 -5.78 40.49
C SER A 202 -13.95 -5.70 41.10
N LYS A 203 -14.13 -6.29 42.28
CA LYS A 203 -15.29 -6.04 43.15
C LYS A 203 -14.93 -4.97 44.16
N ARG A 204 -15.39 -3.73 43.91
CA ARG A 204 -15.73 -2.80 44.99
C ARG A 204 -16.84 -1.86 44.54
N ALA A 205 -18.08 -2.33 44.66
CA ALA A 205 -19.28 -1.52 44.80
C ALA A 205 -20.38 -2.36 45.49
N GLU A 206 -21.25 -1.66 46.24
CA GLU A 206 -22.29 -2.08 47.18
C GLU A 206 -21.78 -2.51 48.57
N GLU A 207 -22.15 -1.87 49.69
CA GLU A 207 -23.41 -1.20 50.04
C GLU A 207 -23.21 0.14 50.78
N ALA A 208 -24.00 1.16 50.41
CA ALA A 208 -24.59 2.16 51.30
C ALA A 208 -25.59 3.02 50.49
N ASP A 209 -26.85 2.61 50.55
CA ASP A 209 -28.05 3.33 50.10
C ASP A 209 -28.37 4.49 51.08
N LEU A 210 -28.66 5.69 50.57
CA LEU A 210 -29.90 6.44 50.81
C LEU A 210 -29.78 7.92 50.36
N SER A 211 -30.87 8.38 49.74
CA SER A 211 -31.44 9.74 49.86
C SER A 211 -31.07 10.84 48.83
N LEU A 212 -32.05 11.06 47.94
CA LEU A 212 -32.63 12.32 47.45
C LEU A 212 -31.96 13.11 46.28
N GLY A 213 -32.69 13.15 45.16
CA GLY A 213 -33.01 14.40 44.44
C GLY A 213 -32.41 14.60 43.05
N MET A 214 -33.18 14.32 41.99
CA MET A 214 -33.04 15.07 40.71
C MET A 214 -33.60 16.50 40.92
N PRO A 215 -33.08 17.56 40.25
CA PRO A 215 -33.40 17.84 38.83
C PRO A 215 -32.23 18.44 38.00
N SER A 216 -32.14 18.12 36.71
CA SER A 216 -32.46 18.97 35.53
C SER A 216 -31.37 19.94 35.04
N VAL A 217 -31.23 19.93 33.72
CA VAL A 217 -30.42 20.79 32.86
C VAL A 217 -31.20 22.09 32.57
N SER A 218 -30.70 23.21 33.08
CA SER A 218 -30.90 24.56 32.52
C SER A 218 -30.13 25.59 33.36
N ASP A 219 -29.52 26.53 32.64
CA ASP A 219 -29.11 27.88 33.08
C ASP A 219 -27.64 28.18 33.41
N LEU A 220 -27.11 29.10 32.57
CA LEU A 220 -26.12 30.14 32.83
C LEU A 220 -24.64 29.71 32.84
N GLY A 221 -23.76 30.24 31.99
CA GLY A 221 -23.83 31.38 31.09
C GLY A 221 -22.40 31.77 30.70
N THR A 222 -22.25 32.17 29.43
CA THR A 222 -21.34 33.23 28.94
C THR A 222 -20.17 33.66 29.83
N PHE A 223 -18.94 33.50 29.33
CA PHE A 223 -17.84 34.42 29.63
C PHE A 223 -17.04 34.72 28.35
N GLU A 224 -17.21 35.94 27.85
CA GLU A 224 -16.35 36.61 26.88
C GLU A 224 -15.27 37.46 27.60
N HIS A 225 -14.10 37.55 26.96
CA HIS A 225 -13.13 38.65 26.90
C HIS A 225 -12.57 39.38 28.15
N HIS A 226 -11.25 39.27 28.33
CA HIS A 226 -10.21 40.33 28.19
C HIS A 226 -8.86 39.73 28.62
N LYS A 227 -7.76 39.82 27.88
CA LYS A 227 -7.01 41.04 27.54
C LYS A 227 -5.96 40.73 26.48
#